data_AF-B8CK44-F1
#
_entry.id   AF-B8CK44-F1
#
_cell.length_a   1.000
_cell.length_b   1.000
_cell.length_c   1.000
_cell.angle_alpha   90.00
_cell.angle_beta   90.00
_cell.angle_gamma   90.00
#
_symmetry.space_group_name_H-M   'P 1'
#
loop_
_entity.id
_entity.type
_entity.pdbx_description
1 polymer ?
#
loop_
_entity_poly.entity_id
_entity_poly.type
_entity_poly.pdbx_seq_one_letter_code
_entity_poly.pdbx_strand_id
1 'polypeptide(L)'
;MKNSLLLALLTLALTMTLSFSVFSASKTPAEEEQVVLDSCMSLENTPASSCIHYVQGFLAGSLAPKSDYVLRETSGEFFDRAYQTRVGKRTSKEQPVQLCLPKNKNVELIAKRLVGHLSYPLESMQLLHTQIFNALEAEYSCL
;
A
#
# COMPACT_ATOMS: atom_id res chain seq x y z
N MET A 1 -56.10 24.97 11.92
CA MET A 1 -54.67 25.20 12.25
C MET A 1 -53.87 23.90 12.46
N LYS A 2 -54.43 22.87 13.12
CA LYS A 2 -53.73 21.60 13.43
C LYS A 2 -53.24 20.79 12.20
N ASN A 3 -53.98 20.82 11.09
CA ASN A 3 -53.60 20.08 9.87
C ASN A 3 -52.45 20.73 9.09
N SER A 4 -52.29 22.06 9.19
CA SER A 4 -51.20 22.79 8.51
C SER A 4 -49.86 22.60 9.23
N LEU A 5 -49.90 22.45 10.57
CA LEU A 5 -48.73 22.12 11.38
C LEU A 5 -48.22 20.70 11.11
N LEU A 6 -49.14 19.73 10.94
CA LEU A 6 -48.81 18.34 10.60
C LEU A 6 -48.20 18.23 9.20
N LEU A 7 -48.74 18.98 8.22
CA LEU A 7 -48.16 19.06 6.88
C LEU A 7 -46.77 19.70 6.88
N ALA A 8 -46.55 20.75 7.68
CA ALA A 8 -45.23 21.39 7.82
C ALA A 8 -44.20 20.48 8.50
N LEU A 9 -44.61 19.65 9.48
CA LEU A 9 -43.74 18.67 10.14
C LEU A 9 -43.37 17.51 9.20
N LEU A 10 -44.31 17.06 8.36
CA LEU A 10 -44.08 16.03 7.35
C LEU A 10 -43.13 16.50 6.24
N THR A 11 -43.23 17.75 5.79
CA THR A 11 -42.31 18.31 4.79
C THR A 11 -40.92 18.57 5.36
N LEU A 12 -40.81 18.99 6.63
CA LEU A 12 -39.51 19.17 7.29
C LEU A 12 -38.78 17.83 7.49
N ALA A 13 -39.50 16.76 7.84
CA ALA A 13 -38.91 15.42 7.99
C ALA A 13 -38.40 14.84 6.65
N LEU A 14 -39.09 15.13 5.54
CA LEU A 14 -38.72 14.60 4.21
C LEU A 14 -37.48 15.29 3.61
N THR A 15 -37.14 16.50 4.05
CA THR A 15 -35.93 17.22 3.57
C THR A 15 -34.66 16.79 4.31
N MET A 16 -34.78 16.19 5.49
CA MET A 16 -33.64 15.73 6.29
C MET A 16 -33.10 14.35 5.88
N THR A 17 -33.81 13.60 5.05
CA THR A 17 -33.36 12.27 4.58
C THR A 17 -32.56 12.30 3.29
N LEU A 18 -32.47 13.46 2.60
CA LEU A 18 -31.83 13.57 1.28
C LEU A 18 -30.39 14.11 1.30
N SER A 19 -29.80 14.39 2.47
CA SER A 19 -28.57 15.19 2.55
C SER A 19 -27.25 14.40 2.63
N PHE A 20 -27.22 13.09 2.40
CA PHE A 20 -25.95 12.32 2.41
C PHE A 20 -25.82 11.32 1.26
N SER A 21 -26.07 11.77 0.04
CA SER A 21 -25.53 11.10 -1.15
C SER A 21 -24.21 11.78 -1.51
N VAL A 22 -23.16 11.54 -0.72
CA VAL A 22 -21.80 11.81 -1.22
C VAL A 22 -21.58 10.79 -2.33
N PHE A 23 -21.80 11.23 -3.57
CA PHE A 23 -21.40 10.46 -4.73
C PHE A 23 -19.88 10.32 -4.65
N SER A 24 -19.41 9.16 -4.19
CA SER A 24 -18.04 8.73 -4.46
C SER A 24 -17.94 8.58 -5.97
N ALA A 25 -17.52 9.65 -6.66
CA ALA A 25 -17.09 9.55 -8.04
C ALA A 25 -15.98 8.49 -8.07
N SER A 26 -16.23 7.38 -8.75
CA SER A 26 -15.21 6.36 -8.96
C SER A 26 -14.08 7.02 -9.76
N LYS A 27 -12.91 7.16 -9.14
CA LYS A 27 -11.73 7.62 -9.84
C LYS A 27 -11.31 6.56 -10.85
N THR A 28 -10.75 6.99 -11.96
CA THR A 28 -10.08 6.06 -12.87
C THR A 28 -8.80 5.54 -12.21
N PRO A 29 -8.30 4.35 -12.61
CA PRO A 29 -7.05 3.81 -12.05
C PRO A 29 -5.87 4.80 -12.16
N ALA A 30 -5.77 5.53 -13.28
CA ALA A 30 -4.72 6.53 -13.49
C ALA A 30 -4.84 7.73 -12.54
N GLU A 31 -6.07 8.16 -12.21
CA GLU A 31 -6.29 9.22 -11.22
C GLU A 31 -5.94 8.76 -9.80
N GLU A 32 -6.19 7.50 -9.47
CA GLU A 32 -5.77 6.94 -8.17
C GLU A 32 -4.25 6.86 -8.05
N GLU A 33 -3.56 6.42 -9.11
CA GLU A 33 -2.10 6.38 -9.17
C GLU A 33 -1.49 7.78 -9.02
N GLN A 34 -2.02 8.78 -9.73
CA GLN A 34 -1.52 10.14 -9.63
C GLN A 34 -1.70 10.71 -8.21
N VAL A 35 -2.83 10.44 -7.56
CA VAL A 35 -3.08 10.85 -6.17
C VAL A 35 -2.04 10.26 -5.20
N VAL A 36 -1.62 9.01 -5.43
CA VAL A 36 -0.56 8.38 -4.61
C VAL A 36 0.78 9.07 -4.86
N LEU A 37 1.16 9.29 -6.12
CA LEU A 37 2.42 9.95 -6.45
C LEU A 37 2.49 11.35 -5.86
N ASP A 38 1.45 12.16 -6.05
CA ASP A 38 1.33 13.51 -5.50
C ASP A 38 1.40 13.49 -3.97
N SER A 39 0.73 12.52 -3.34
CA SER A 39 0.78 12.33 -1.90
C SER A 39 2.20 12.01 -1.41
N CYS A 40 2.95 11.17 -2.12
CA CYS A 40 4.32 10.83 -1.76
C CYS A 40 5.29 12.01 -1.97
N MET A 41 5.01 12.89 -2.94
CA MET A 41 5.81 14.09 -3.25
C MET A 41 5.48 15.30 -2.38
N SER A 42 4.39 15.29 -1.61
CA SER A 42 3.99 16.43 -0.78
C SER A 42 5.05 16.72 0.30
N LEU A 43 5.68 17.89 0.18
CA LEU A 43 6.86 18.34 0.92
C LEU A 43 6.59 18.83 2.36
N GLU A 44 5.47 18.47 2.97
CA GLU A 44 5.36 18.66 4.42
C GLU A 44 6.22 17.57 5.08
N ASN A 45 7.02 17.94 6.09
CA ASN A 45 8.03 17.10 6.75
C ASN A 45 7.49 15.83 7.44
N THR A 46 6.27 15.42 7.10
CA THR A 46 5.63 14.17 7.41
C THR A 46 5.14 13.57 6.11
N PRO A 47 5.57 12.36 5.73
CA PRO A 47 5.00 11.72 4.56
C PRO A 47 3.49 11.67 4.70
N ALA A 48 2.78 12.17 3.70
CA ALA A 48 1.33 12.25 3.75
C ALA A 48 0.77 10.86 4.08
N SER A 49 -0.23 10.82 4.97
CA SER A 49 -0.80 9.57 5.48
C SER A 49 -1.16 8.60 4.36
N SER A 50 -1.64 9.11 3.22
CA SER A 50 -1.96 8.33 2.03
C SER A 50 -0.73 7.64 1.39
N CYS A 51 0.44 8.28 1.32
CA CYS A 51 1.66 7.64 0.86
C CYS A 51 2.10 6.50 1.80
N ILE A 52 2.07 6.75 3.12
CA ILE A 52 2.37 5.72 4.11
C ILE A 52 1.40 4.54 3.97
N HIS A 53 0.10 4.80 3.86
CA HIS A 53 -0.91 3.77 3.69
C HIS A 53 -0.75 2.99 2.38
N TYR A 54 -0.35 3.67 1.31
CA TYR A 54 -0.02 3.00 0.06
C TYR A 54 1.15 2.04 0.24
N VAL A 55 2.26 2.50 0.84
CA VAL A 55 3.42 1.64 1.12
C VAL A 55 3.05 0.49 2.06
N GLN A 56 2.21 0.72 3.08
CA GLN A 56 1.71 -0.36 3.93
C GLN A 56 0.94 -1.42 3.14
N GLY A 57 0.02 -0.99 2.26
CA GLY A 57 -0.74 -1.90 1.39
C GLY A 57 0.16 -2.65 0.41
N PHE A 58 1.14 -1.95 -0.17
CA PHE A 58 2.17 -2.53 -1.02
C PHE A 58 2.95 -3.62 -0.27
N LEU A 59 3.47 -3.31 0.93
CA LEU A 59 4.14 -4.27 1.78
C LEU A 59 3.24 -5.45 2.14
N ALA A 60 1.97 -5.22 2.51
CA ALA A 60 1.04 -6.31 2.82
C ALA A 60 0.77 -7.22 1.62
N GLY A 61 0.72 -6.67 0.41
CA GLY A 61 0.56 -7.43 -0.84
C GLY A 61 1.82 -8.19 -1.26
N SER A 62 2.99 -7.56 -1.13
CA SER A 62 4.29 -8.15 -1.48
C SER A 62 4.79 -9.15 -0.43
N LEU A 63 4.44 -8.94 0.85
CA LEU A 63 4.84 -9.76 2.00
C LEU A 63 3.72 -10.66 2.51
N ALA A 64 2.65 -10.86 1.72
CA ALA A 64 1.40 -11.51 2.15
C ALA A 64 1.61 -12.75 3.04
N PRO A 65 0.82 -12.89 4.13
CA PRO A 65 1.07 -13.85 5.20
C PRO A 65 0.67 -15.25 4.74
N LYS A 66 1.61 -15.97 4.15
CA LYS A 66 1.70 -17.40 4.36
C LYS A 66 3.08 -17.65 4.94
N SER A 67 3.17 -17.70 6.26
CA SER A 67 4.23 -18.44 6.93
C SER A 67 3.94 -18.66 8.40
N ASP A 68 3.11 -19.68 8.68
CA ASP A 68 3.52 -20.68 9.68
C ASP A 68 4.70 -21.51 9.12
N TYR A 69 5.70 -20.84 8.52
CA TYR A 69 6.84 -21.49 7.91
C TYR A 69 8.01 -21.36 8.86
N VAL A 70 8.39 -22.52 9.39
CA VAL A 70 9.70 -22.80 9.95
C VAL A 70 10.76 -22.13 9.07
N LEU A 71 11.60 -21.31 9.70
CA LEU A 71 12.82 -20.78 9.11
C LEU A 71 13.66 -21.98 8.66
N ARG A 72 13.59 -22.33 7.38
CA ARG A 72 14.32 -23.45 6.80
C ARG A 72 15.31 -22.89 5.78
N GLU A 73 16.55 -23.35 5.89
CA GLU A 73 17.71 -22.90 5.11
C GLU A 73 17.33 -22.41 3.71
N THR A 74 17.57 -21.11 3.50
CA THR A 74 17.15 -20.33 2.33
C THR A 74 18.08 -20.50 1.14
N SER A 75 18.86 -21.59 1.09
CA SER A 75 19.83 -21.86 0.03
C SER A 75 19.84 -23.35 -0.34
N GLY A 76 19.74 -23.65 -1.64
CA GLY A 76 19.89 -25.01 -2.18
C GLY A 76 19.00 -25.32 -3.38
N GLU A 77 19.33 -26.40 -4.11
CA GLU A 77 18.68 -26.79 -5.37
C GLU A 77 17.16 -26.98 -5.29
N PHE A 78 16.65 -27.33 -4.10
CA PHE A 78 15.21 -27.49 -3.88
C PHE A 78 14.49 -26.14 -3.92
N PHE A 79 15.06 -25.11 -3.29
CA PHE A 79 14.48 -23.76 -3.28
C PHE A 79 14.51 -23.17 -4.69
N ASP A 80 15.64 -23.31 -5.40
CA ASP A 80 15.78 -22.84 -6.77
C ASP A 80 14.77 -23.53 -7.71
N ARG A 81 14.57 -24.84 -7.54
CA ARG A 81 13.57 -25.58 -8.32
C ARG A 81 12.14 -25.14 -8.01
N ALA A 82 11.80 -24.97 -6.74
CA ALA A 82 10.47 -24.51 -6.32
C ALA A 82 10.19 -23.07 -6.76
N TYR A 83 11.23 -22.23 -6.79
CA TYR A 83 11.15 -20.88 -7.33
C TYR A 83 10.93 -20.92 -8.85
N GLN A 84 11.74 -21.68 -9.59
CA GLN A 84 11.62 -21.87 -11.04
C GLN A 84 10.24 -22.31 -11.51
N THR A 85 9.57 -23.19 -10.76
CA THR A 85 8.21 -23.64 -11.11
C THR A 85 7.15 -22.56 -10.91
N ARG A 86 7.37 -21.64 -9.96
CA ARG A 86 6.46 -20.52 -9.68
C ARG A 86 6.68 -19.32 -10.59
N VAL A 87 7.92 -18.88 -10.76
CA VAL A 87 8.23 -17.67 -11.53
C VAL A 87 8.56 -17.94 -13.00
N GLY A 88 8.92 -19.19 -13.33
CA GLY A 88 9.41 -19.57 -14.64
C GLY A 88 10.94 -19.50 -14.76
N LYS A 89 11.50 -20.29 -15.68
CA LYS A 89 12.97 -20.40 -15.87
C LYS A 89 13.65 -19.10 -16.32
N ARG A 90 12.93 -18.14 -16.94
CA ARG A 90 13.52 -16.89 -17.45
C ARG A 90 13.78 -15.87 -16.34
N THR A 91 12.88 -15.75 -15.37
CA THR A 91 12.94 -14.84 -14.23
C THR A 91 13.71 -15.43 -13.04
N SER A 92 13.91 -16.75 -13.02
CA SER A 92 14.63 -17.45 -11.94
C SER A 92 16.15 -17.22 -11.88
N LYS A 93 16.77 -16.58 -12.88
CA LYS A 93 18.24 -16.44 -12.89
C LYS A 93 18.76 -15.50 -11.80
N GLU A 94 17.91 -14.61 -11.29
CA GLU A 94 18.22 -13.77 -10.14
C GLU A 94 17.72 -14.44 -8.86
N GLN A 95 18.63 -14.58 -7.90
CA GLN A 95 18.24 -15.02 -6.56
C GLN A 95 17.46 -13.88 -5.89
N PRO A 96 16.30 -14.18 -5.29
CA PRO A 96 15.55 -13.16 -4.56
C PRO A 96 16.36 -12.65 -3.38
N VAL A 97 16.36 -11.33 -3.19
CA VAL A 97 16.98 -10.67 -2.03
C VAL A 97 16.33 -11.21 -0.75
N GLN A 98 17.16 -11.70 0.18
CA GLN A 98 16.68 -12.15 1.48
C GLN A 98 16.51 -10.96 2.42
N LEU A 99 15.28 -10.75 2.89
CA LEU A 99 14.92 -9.67 3.80
C LEU A 99 14.78 -10.19 5.25
N CYS A 100 15.46 -9.53 6.18
CA CYS A 100 15.46 -9.81 7.62
C CYS A 100 14.55 -8.83 8.34
N LEU A 101 13.24 -8.98 8.08
CA LEU A 101 12.25 -8.14 8.72
C LEU A 101 12.12 -8.48 10.21
N PRO A 102 12.18 -7.48 11.11
CA PRO A 102 12.04 -7.73 12.54
C PRO A 102 10.62 -8.20 12.88
N LYS A 103 10.52 -9.39 13.50
CA LYS A 103 9.24 -10.05 13.88
C LYS A 103 8.27 -9.17 14.68
N ASN A 104 8.79 -8.18 15.41
CA ASN A 104 8.01 -7.37 16.35
C ASN A 104 7.74 -5.93 15.85
N LYS A 105 8.18 -5.55 14.64
CA LYS A 105 7.89 -4.19 14.15
C LYS A 105 6.54 -4.13 13.44
N ASN A 106 5.77 -3.12 13.80
CA ASN A 106 4.56 -2.72 13.08
C ASN A 106 4.92 -2.36 11.62
N VAL A 107 4.20 -2.93 10.65
CA VAL A 107 4.33 -2.64 9.21
C VAL A 107 4.25 -1.14 8.93
N GLU A 108 3.51 -0.39 9.74
CA GLU A 108 3.49 1.08 9.72
C GLU A 108 4.85 1.72 9.93
N LEU A 109 5.64 1.24 10.89
CA LEU A 109 6.97 1.78 11.18
C LEU A 109 7.94 1.46 10.05
N ILE A 110 7.80 0.29 9.43
CA ILE A 110 8.56 -0.10 8.25
C ILE A 110 8.19 0.85 7.10
N ALA A 111 6.91 1.01 6.80
CA ALA A 111 6.43 1.91 5.75
C ALA A 111 6.91 3.36 5.94
N LYS A 112 6.77 3.93 7.15
CA LYS A 112 7.28 5.27 7.47
C LYS A 112 8.77 5.40 7.19
N ARG A 113 9.55 4.38 7.56
CA ARG A 113 11.00 4.39 7.31
C ARG A 113 11.32 4.32 5.82
N LEU A 114 10.63 3.46 5.06
CA LEU A 114 10.84 3.33 3.62
C LEU A 114 10.48 4.61 2.88
N VAL A 115 9.39 5.29 3.26
CA VAL A 115 9.01 6.55 2.65
C VAL A 115 10.09 7.62 2.86
N GLY A 116 10.77 7.62 4.01
CA GLY A 116 11.91 8.51 4.28
C GLY A 116 13.14 8.28 3.38
N HIS A 117 13.20 7.17 2.64
CA HIS A 117 14.28 6.84 1.69
C HIS A 117 13.90 7.14 0.23
N LEU A 118 12.68 7.62 -0.03
CA LEU A 118 12.28 7.96 -1.39
C LEU A 118 13.09 9.14 -1.91
N SER A 119 13.54 9.00 -3.15
CA SER A 119 14.21 10.03 -3.92
C SER A 119 13.22 10.68 -4.87
N TYR A 120 13.14 12.01 -4.79
CA TYR A 120 12.23 12.82 -5.59
C TYR A 120 12.92 13.35 -6.86
N PRO A 121 12.18 13.57 -7.96
CA PRO A 121 10.73 13.42 -8.13
C PRO A 121 10.26 11.97 -8.39
N LEU A 122 8.99 11.69 -8.09
CA LEU A 122 8.35 10.40 -8.37
C LEU A 122 7.47 10.50 -9.60
N GLU A 123 8.03 10.19 -10.76
CA GLU A 123 7.36 10.38 -12.07
C GLU A 123 6.41 9.25 -12.47
N SER A 124 6.46 8.10 -11.79
CA SER A 124 5.61 6.95 -12.08
C SER A 124 5.47 5.99 -10.91
N MET A 125 4.39 5.20 -10.92
CA MET A 125 4.18 4.13 -9.95
C MET A 125 5.29 3.08 -10.01
N GLN A 126 5.81 2.79 -11.20
CA GLN A 126 6.93 1.86 -11.37
C GLN A 126 8.17 2.37 -10.64
N LEU A 127 8.50 3.66 -10.77
CA LEU A 127 9.62 4.26 -10.05
C LEU A 127 9.40 4.21 -8.53
N LEU A 128 8.18 4.51 -8.07
CA LEU A 128 7.81 4.38 -6.65
C LEU A 128 8.03 2.95 -6.14
N HIS A 129 7.55 1.93 -6.87
CA HIS A 129 7.73 0.52 -6.50
C HIS A 129 9.20 0.13 -6.46
N THR A 130 9.99 0.49 -7.47
CA THR A 130 11.43 0.23 -7.50
C THR A 130 12.14 0.87 -6.31
N GLN A 131 11.81 2.13 -5.98
CA GLN A 131 12.41 2.79 -4.82
C GLN A 131 12.00 2.15 -3.49
N ILE A 132 10.74 1.70 -3.33
CA ILE A 132 10.29 0.96 -2.15
C ILE A 132 11.11 -0.35 -1.99
N PHE A 133 11.32 -1.09 -3.09
CA PHE A 133 12.14 -2.30 -3.06
C PHE A 133 13.61 -2.03 -2.73
N ASN A 134 14.22 -1.02 -3.36
CA ASN A 134 15.60 -0.64 -3.08
C ASN A 134 15.79 -0.19 -1.62
N ALA A 135 14.83 0.55 -1.08
CA ALA A 135 14.83 0.96 0.33
C ALA A 135 14.67 -0.25 1.29
N LEU A 136 13.83 -1.23 0.93
CA LEU A 136 13.69 -2.48 1.69
C LEU A 136 14.99 -3.27 1.72
N GLU A 137 15.64 -3.42 0.57
CA GLU A 137 16.93 -4.11 0.47
C GLU A 137 17.99 -3.39 1.29
N ALA A 138 18.11 -2.06 1.17
CA ALA A 138 19.10 -1.28 1.91
C ALA A 138 18.91 -1.33 3.44
N GLU A 139 17.67 -1.30 3.93
CA GLU A 139 17.37 -1.26 5.37
C GLU A 139 17.27 -2.64 6.02
N TYR A 140 16.90 -3.66 5.26
CA TYR A 140 16.51 -4.96 5.80
C TYR A 140 17.14 -6.15 5.10
N SER A 141 18.22 -6.00 4.30
CA SER A 141 18.96 -7.16 3.79
C SER A 141 19.50 -8.04 4.94
N CYS A 142 19.48 -9.37 4.76
CA CYS A 142 20.03 -10.35 5.71
C CYS A 142 21.56 -10.53 5.67
N LEU A 143 22.30 -9.60 5.04
CA LEU A 143 23.76 -9.67 4.94
C LEU A 143 24.45 -9.68 6.31
#